data_AF-A0A9W6DGX1-F1
#
_entry.id   AF-A0A9W6DGX1-F1
#
_cell.length_a   1.000
_cell.length_b   1.000
_cell.length_c   1.000
_cell.angle_alpha   90.00
_cell.angle_beta   90.00
_cell.angle_gamma   90.00
#
_symmetry.space_group_name_H-M   'P 1'
#
loop_
_entity.id
_entity.type
_entity.pdbx_description
1 polymer ?
#
loop_
_entity_poly.entity_id
_entity_poly.type
_entity_poly.pdbx_seq_one_letter_code
_entity_poly.pdbx_strand_id
1 'polypeptide(L)'
;MDEYISGRIVNMPQNILNSYNKTKRAGSHAEVNALNEALLARKGANIDEFMIHVISTKGLGPSIPRAGIPMPRCQHCEYITNGSNYYPEVLKYGK
;
A
#
# COMPACT_ATOMS: atom_id res chain seq x y z
N MET A 1 -6.99 9.98 10.62
CA MET A 1 -7.09 9.10 9.44
C MET A 1 -8.08 9.74 8.51
N ASP A 2 -7.80 9.76 7.21
CA ASP A 2 -8.75 10.15 6.17
C ASP A 2 -9.99 9.22 6.17
N GLU A 3 -11.15 9.75 5.77
CA GLU A 3 -12.43 9.02 5.77
C GLU A 3 -12.39 7.82 4.83
N TYR A 4 -11.82 7.98 3.63
CA TYR A 4 -11.71 6.91 2.65
C TYR A 4 -10.89 5.76 3.22
N ILE A 5 -9.70 6.05 3.74
CA ILE A 5 -8.78 5.02 4.29
C ILE A 5 -9.41 4.34 5.52
N SER A 6 -10.01 5.13 6.41
CA SER A 6 -10.71 4.59 7.58
C SER A 6 -11.84 3.63 7.17
N GLY A 7 -12.64 4.03 6.18
CA GLY A 7 -13.71 3.20 5.63
C GLY A 7 -13.21 1.90 5.04
N ARG A 8 -12.07 1.90 4.32
CA ARG A 8 -11.46 0.66 3.79
C ARG A 8 -10.93 -0.25 4.89
N ILE A 9 -10.36 0.28 5.97
CA ILE A 9 -9.88 -0.57 7.07
C ILE A 9 -11.03 -1.22 7.83
N VAL A 10 -12.07 -0.46 8.15
CA VAL A 10 -13.22 -0.96 8.94
C VAL A 10 -14.05 -1.95 8.13
N ASN A 11 -14.26 -1.70 6.84
CA ASN A 11 -15.11 -2.53 5.98
C ASN A 11 -14.32 -3.59 5.19
N MET A 12 -13.09 -3.92 5.62
CA MET A 12 -12.28 -4.93 4.95
C MET A 12 -12.97 -6.31 5.02
N PRO A 13 -13.19 -6.98 3.87
CA PRO A 13 -13.76 -8.32 3.84
C PRO A 13 -12.94 -9.32 4.67
N GLN A 14 -13.62 -10.19 5.41
CA GLN A 14 -12.95 -11.13 6.33
C GLN A 14 -11.97 -12.06 5.59
N ASN A 15 -12.26 -12.44 4.34
CA ASN A 15 -11.36 -13.25 3.53
C ASN A 15 -10.04 -12.52 3.22
N ILE A 16 -10.07 -11.20 2.99
CA ILE A 16 -8.88 -10.38 2.79
C ILE A 16 -8.16 -10.12 4.11
N LEU A 17 -8.92 -9.85 5.18
CA LEU A 17 -8.34 -9.65 6.50
C LEU A 17 -7.54 -10.88 6.95
N ASN A 18 -8.06 -12.08 6.71
CA ASN A 18 -7.43 -13.35 7.09
C ASN A 18 -6.36 -13.84 6.10
N SER A 19 -6.25 -13.26 4.90
CA SER A 19 -5.37 -13.79 3.85
C SER A 19 -3.89 -13.42 4.03
N TYR A 20 -3.58 -12.48 4.93
CA TYR A 20 -2.21 -12.05 5.20
C TYR A 20 -1.87 -12.04 6.70
N ASN A 21 -1.28 -13.14 7.18
CA ASN A 21 -0.93 -13.36 8.59
C ASN A 21 0.38 -12.71 9.06
N LYS A 22 1.08 -11.94 8.22
CA LYS A 22 2.44 -11.45 8.49
C LYS A 22 2.53 -10.06 9.11
N THR A 23 1.40 -9.38 9.38
CA THR A 23 1.42 -7.96 9.78
C THR A 23 0.81 -7.70 11.14
N LYS A 24 1.41 -6.76 11.88
CA LYS A 24 0.94 -6.31 13.20
C LYS A 24 -0.49 -5.76 13.18
N ARG A 25 -0.96 -5.20 12.06
CA ARG A 25 -2.36 -4.76 11.81
C ARG A 25 -2.56 -4.34 10.35
N ALA A 26 -3.77 -4.52 9.80
CA ALA A 26 -4.16 -3.93 8.52
C ALA A 26 -4.00 -2.40 8.55
N GLY A 27 -3.46 -1.82 7.47
CA GLY A 27 -3.26 -0.38 7.31
C GLY A 27 -2.01 0.22 7.97
N SER A 28 -1.08 -0.61 8.45
CA SER A 28 0.15 -0.13 9.11
C SER A 28 1.36 0.02 8.17
N HIS A 29 1.25 -0.39 6.90
CA HIS A 29 2.34 -0.30 5.93
C HIS A 29 2.53 1.12 5.38
N ALA A 30 3.74 1.34 4.85
CA ALA A 30 4.19 2.64 4.35
C ALA A 30 3.25 3.19 3.27
N GLU A 31 2.77 2.37 2.33
CA GLU A 31 1.87 2.82 1.27
C GLU A 31 0.54 3.36 1.77
N VAL A 32 -0.03 2.75 2.81
CA VAL A 32 -1.31 3.20 3.39
C VAL A 32 -1.11 4.51 4.15
N ASN A 33 -0.01 4.61 4.92
CA ASN A 33 0.31 5.84 5.64
C ASN A 33 0.55 7.01 4.67
N ALA A 34 1.33 6.79 3.62
CA ALA A 34 1.63 7.81 2.61
C ALA A 34 0.35 8.29 1.90
N LEU A 35 -0.53 7.37 1.50
CA LEU A 35 -1.79 7.74 0.87
C LEU A 35 -2.72 8.49 1.83
N ASN A 36 -2.81 8.05 3.09
CA ASN A 36 -3.58 8.75 4.12
C ASN A 36 -3.09 10.18 4.32
N GLU A 37 -1.78 10.41 4.43
CA GLU A 37 -1.21 11.75 4.56
C GLU A 37 -1.51 12.62 3.33
N ALA A 38 -1.42 12.04 2.13
CA ALA A 38 -1.70 12.75 0.88
C ALA A 38 -3.17 13.17 0.76
N LEU A 39 -4.11 12.29 1.13
CA LEU A 39 -5.55 12.59 1.17
C LEU A 39 -5.90 13.66 2.22
N LEU A 40 -5.30 13.57 3.41
CA LEU A 40 -5.47 14.59 4.46
C LEU A 40 -4.92 15.96 4.04
N ALA A 41 -3.80 15.99 3.32
CA ALA A 41 -3.18 17.22 2.81
C ALA A 41 -3.99 17.84 1.66
N ARG A 42 -4.64 17.01 0.82
CA ARG A 42 -5.47 17.44 -0.31
C ARG A 42 -6.93 17.04 -0.11
N LYS A 43 -7.62 17.72 0.81
CA LYS A 43 -9.05 17.49 1.06
C LYS A 43 -9.87 17.62 -0.22
N GLY A 44 -10.68 16.61 -0.52
CA GLY A 44 -11.52 16.56 -1.71
C GLY A 44 -10.83 16.07 -2.99
N ALA A 45 -9.56 15.68 -2.93
CA ALA A 45 -8.92 14.98 -4.03
C ALA A 45 -9.53 13.58 -4.23
N ASN A 46 -9.64 13.16 -5.48
CA ASN A 46 -10.06 11.82 -5.83
C ASN A 46 -8.90 10.84 -5.68
N ILE A 47 -9.23 9.58 -5.38
CA ILE A 47 -8.24 8.53 -5.11
C ILE A 47 -7.35 8.23 -6.33
N ASP A 48 -7.90 8.39 -7.54
CA ASP A 48 -7.26 8.16 -8.83
C ASP A 48 -6.31 9.30 -9.25
N GLU A 49 -6.24 10.39 -8.48
CA GLU A 49 -5.21 11.43 -8.65
C GLU A 49 -3.87 11.05 -8.02
N PHE A 50 -3.83 10.00 -7.20
CA PHE A 50 -2.63 9.57 -6.50
C PHE A 50 -1.95 8.40 -7.21
N MET A 51 -0.62 8.37 -7.15
CA MET A 51 0.20 7.25 -7.59
C MET A 51 1.02 6.72 -6.42
N ILE A 52 0.99 5.40 -6.22
CA ILE A 52 1.73 4.70 -5.19
C ILE A 52 2.89 3.94 -5.84
N HIS A 53 4.09 4.17 -5.31
CA HIS A 53 5.29 3.43 -5.67
C HIS A 53 6.02 3.03 -4.39
N VAL A 54 5.97 1.74 -4.07
CA VAL A 54 6.59 1.20 -2.86
C VAL A 54 7.96 0.65 -3.22
N ILE A 55 8.99 1.21 -2.59
CA ILE A 55 10.37 0.73 -2.71
C ILE A 55 10.83 0.18 -1.37
N SER A 56 11.52 -0.95 -1.41
CA SER A 56 12.15 -1.56 -0.25
C SER A 56 13.65 -1.45 -0.33
N THR A 57 14.27 -1.05 0.78
CA THR A 57 15.71 -1.09 0.98
C THR A 57 16.16 -2.33 1.76
N LYS A 58 15.22 -3.20 2.13
CA LYS A 58 15.51 -4.41 2.89
C LYS A 58 16.28 -5.40 2.03
N GLY A 59 17.42 -5.88 2.53
CA GLY A 59 18.28 -6.81 1.79
C GLY A 59 19.15 -6.13 0.72
N LEU A 60 19.22 -4.79 0.70
CA LEU A 60 20.18 -4.08 -0.13
C LEU A 60 21.60 -4.31 0.40
N GLY A 61 22.32 -5.21 -0.26
CA GLY A 61 23.79 -5.21 -0.25
C GLY A 61 24.33 -4.07 -1.13
N PRO A 62 25.65 -3.85 -1.14
CA PRO A 62 26.30 -2.79 -1.93
C PRO A 62 26.09 -2.91 -3.45
N SER A 63 25.57 -4.05 -3.94
CA SER A 63 25.40 -4.41 -5.35
C SER A 63 23.99 -4.19 -5.93
N ILE A 64 23.00 -3.79 -5.14
CA ILE A 64 21.63 -3.53 -5.61
C ILE A 64 21.46 -2.01 -5.87
N PRO A 65 20.66 -1.56 -6.88
CA PRO A 65 20.52 -0.14 -7.20
C PRO A 65 20.23 0.71 -5.97
N ARG A 66 20.95 1.84 -5.82
CA ARG A 66 20.81 2.76 -4.67
C ARG A 66 19.37 3.24 -4.44
N ALA A 67 18.53 3.18 -5.48
CA ALA A 67 17.12 3.57 -5.43
C ALA A 67 16.20 2.55 -4.72
N GLY A 68 16.68 1.35 -4.37
CA GLY A 68 15.87 0.27 -3.79
C GLY A 68 15.21 -0.62 -4.85
N ILE A 69 14.44 -1.60 -4.38
CA ILE A 69 13.70 -2.55 -5.24
C ILE A 69 12.19 -2.30 -5.07
N PRO A 70 11.41 -2.22 -6.17
CA PRO A 70 9.94 -2.17 -6.09
C PRO A 70 9.40 -3.36 -5.30
N MET A 71 8.52 -3.09 -4.34
CA MET A 71 7.92 -4.12 -3.49
C MET A 71 6.41 -4.19 -3.76
N PRO A 72 5.85 -5.37 -4.07
CA PRO A 72 4.43 -5.51 -4.26
C PRO A 72 3.68 -5.23 -2.95
N ARG A 73 2.48 -4.68 -3.07
CA ARG A 73 1.58 -4.53 -1.92
C ARG A 73 1.11 -5.90 -1.45
N CYS A 74 0.86 -6.03 -0.16
CA CYS A 74 0.11 -7.16 0.38
C CYS A 74 -1.40 -6.97 0.17
N GLN A 75 -2.18 -8.03 0.41
CA GLN A 75 -3.61 -8.05 0.06
C GLN A 75 -4.40 -7.01 0.85
N HIS A 76 -4.00 -6.74 2.10
CA HIS A 76 -4.57 -5.67 2.91
C HIS A 76 -4.35 -4.30 2.26
N CYS A 77 -3.12 -4.02 1.81
CA CYS A 77 -2.76 -2.72 1.27
C CYS A 77 -3.28 -2.53 -0.14
N GLU A 78 -3.31 -3.58 -0.95
CA GLU A 78 -3.97 -3.59 -2.26
C GLU A 78 -5.47 -3.27 -2.11
N TYR A 79 -6.15 -3.87 -1.13
CA TYR A 79 -7.54 -3.51 -0.84
C TYR A 79 -7.67 -2.06 -0.38
N ILE A 80 -6.88 -1.61 0.60
CA ILE A 80 -7.00 -0.26 1.16
C ILE A 80 -6.72 0.82 0.12
N THR A 81 -5.74 0.60 -0.75
CA THR A 81 -5.28 1.58 -1.74
C THR A 81 -5.92 1.40 -3.12
N ASN A 82 -6.91 0.52 -3.23
CA ASN A 82 -7.61 0.26 -4.49
C ASN A 82 -8.20 1.56 -5.07
N GLY A 83 -8.12 1.76 -6.38
CA GLY A 83 -8.54 2.98 -7.04
C GLY A 83 -7.45 4.04 -7.20
N SER A 84 -6.35 3.96 -6.45
CA SER A 84 -5.15 4.75 -6.75
C SER A 84 -4.36 4.14 -7.91
N ASN A 85 -3.59 4.97 -8.62
CA ASN A 85 -2.62 4.47 -9.59
C ASN A 85 -1.48 3.76 -8.87
N TYR A 86 -0.89 2.77 -9.51
CA TYR A 86 0.23 2.02 -8.93
C TYR A 86 1.31 1.76 -9.98
N TYR A 87 2.58 1.93 -9.58
CA TYR A 87 3.73 1.64 -10.44
C TYR A 87 3.91 0.11 -10.58
N PRO A 88 3.89 -0.49 -11.78
CA PRO A 88 3.70 -1.93 -11.98
C PRO A 88 4.39 -2.88 -10.97
N GLU A 89 3.60 -3.68 -10.27
CA GLU A 89 4.08 -4.75 -9.38
C GLU A 89 4.71 -5.85 -10.23
N VAL A 90 6.04 -5.84 -10.37
CA VAL A 90 6.78 -6.90 -11.08
C VAL A 90 6.65 -8.29 -10.42
N LEU A 91 6.08 -8.36 -9.21
CA LEU A 91 5.85 -9.58 -8.45
C LEU A 91 4.42 -9.60 -7.87
N LYS A 92 3.40 -9.87 -8.69
CA LYS A 92 2.08 -10.24 -8.17
C LYS A 92 2.15 -11.66 -7.62
N TYR A 93 1.88 -11.82 -6.33
CA TYR A 93 1.69 -13.07 -5.59
C TYR A 93 2.10 -14.36 -6.32
N GLY A 94 3.30 -14.83 -6.00
CA GLY A 94 3.73 -16.23 -6.17
C GLY A 94 3.30 -16.92 -7.46
N LYS A 95 4.10 -16.75 -8.52
CA LYS A 95 4.69 -17.89 -9.22
C LYS A 95 6.19 -17.68 -9.32
#